data_AF-A0AAE7NMU6-F1
#
_entry.id   AF-A0AAE7NMU6-F1
#
_cell.length_a   1.000
_cell.length_b   1.000
_cell.length_c   1.000
_cell.angle_alpha   90.00
_cell.angle_beta   90.00
_cell.angle_gamma   90.00
#
_symmetry.space_group_name_H-M   'P 1'
#
loop_
_entity.id
_entity.type
_entity.pdbx_description
1 polymer ?
#
loop_
_entity_poly.entity_id
_entity_poly.type
_entity_poly.pdbx_seq_one_letter_code
_entity_poly.pdbx_strand_id
1 'polypeptide(L)'
;MKASTAHIGAAAIIALAIANPARGGTLLPPGEQTFFNNDGSPLSAGCVYFYVPGTLSPKATYTDSSQTIANTNPVQLDAAGRAIIYGTGTYRQIVKATGPNAATPCSPAGAQIWDQITASTDSSATIFAGASVGTPNAITVNAPSFSGTDGQVINYISTNTNTGPATFNPSGFGAVQIVRDSSTGPQALTGGELVATNAVSLIYDATAGTFHILSPVNWPNTSGVPVGTVITTAGFTAPTNYAFAYGQAVSRTAFSALFSSLTLAQSGSISSGSPTITGVADITQLGSGMPVEALGIPAGTTITGCSGTSCTMSANATSTRTGTITYFAYGNGDGSTTFNLPDYRGRIMVARTNMGGADPGTLTSTYYGTSPTALGNPGGAQSSTLVTANLPPYTPAGSITNGAITVVPAGSSFLPNNGGSIISNSSPSGVFGGSGTLSASQATSTFSGTAQGGISSAFSRVPPSKIVNYAIRLTP
;
A
#
# COMPACT_ATOMS: atom_id res chain seq x y z
N MET A 1 64.45 -23.88 -57.41
CA MET A 1 64.87 -24.69 -56.25
C MET A 1 63.61 -25.20 -55.57
N LYS A 2 63.48 -26.54 -55.49
CA LYS A 2 62.43 -27.26 -54.76
C LYS A 2 62.60 -27.05 -53.26
N ALA A 3 61.49 -26.88 -52.54
CA ALA A 3 61.14 -27.51 -51.26
C ALA A 3 59.94 -26.76 -50.66
N SER A 4 59.02 -27.35 -49.91
CA SER A 4 58.57 -28.73 -49.73
C SER A 4 57.29 -28.59 -48.91
N THR A 5 56.28 -29.35 -49.30
CA THR A 5 54.95 -29.45 -48.73
C THR A 5 54.98 -29.86 -47.26
N ALA A 6 54.20 -29.20 -46.40
CA ALA A 6 53.84 -29.72 -45.08
C ALA A 6 52.30 -29.77 -44.98
N HIS A 7 51.77 -30.99 -45.00
CA HIS A 7 50.37 -31.29 -44.71
C HIS A 7 50.16 -31.26 -43.20
N ILE A 8 49.21 -30.47 -42.70
CA ILE A 8 48.63 -30.66 -41.37
C ILE A 8 47.11 -30.67 -41.56
N GLY A 9 46.49 -31.75 -41.07
CA GLY A 9 45.15 -32.18 -41.41
C GLY A 9 44.04 -31.23 -40.99
N ALA A 10 42.98 -31.26 -41.79
CA ALA A 10 41.71 -30.61 -41.54
C ALA A 10 41.03 -31.23 -40.30
N ALA A 11 41.02 -30.51 -39.19
CA ALA A 11 40.11 -30.77 -38.09
C ALA A 11 38.78 -30.06 -38.39
N ALA A 12 37.89 -30.75 -39.08
CA ALA A 12 36.50 -30.34 -39.20
C ALA A 12 35.86 -30.42 -37.80
N ILE A 13 35.73 -29.29 -37.13
CA ILE A 13 34.90 -29.16 -35.93
C ILE A 13 33.45 -29.29 -36.41
N ILE A 14 32.93 -30.51 -36.33
CA ILE A 14 31.50 -30.80 -36.43
C ILE A 14 30.86 -30.12 -35.22
N ALA A 15 30.28 -28.95 -35.44
CA ALA A 15 29.35 -28.36 -34.49
C ALA A 15 28.14 -29.30 -34.42
N LEU A 16 28.10 -30.09 -33.34
CA LEU A 16 26.94 -30.88 -32.98
C LEU A 16 25.79 -29.89 -32.71
N ALA A 17 24.94 -29.69 -33.71
CA ALA A 17 23.71 -28.93 -33.56
C ALA A 17 22.89 -29.62 -32.46
N ILE A 18 22.82 -28.99 -31.30
CA ILE A 18 21.86 -29.32 -30.26
C ILE A 18 20.51 -29.03 -30.90
N ALA A 19 19.85 -30.07 -31.40
CA ALA A 19 18.49 -29.96 -31.91
C ALA A 19 17.63 -29.47 -30.74
N ASN A 20 17.19 -28.22 -30.80
CA ASN A 20 16.02 -27.80 -30.06
C ASN A 20 14.94 -28.85 -30.31
N PRO A 21 14.17 -29.32 -29.30
CA PRO A 21 13.07 -30.20 -29.58
C PRO A 21 12.12 -29.45 -30.52
N ALA A 22 12.15 -29.80 -31.80
CA ALA A 22 11.11 -29.46 -32.73
C ALA A 22 9.85 -30.11 -32.14
N ARG A 23 9.02 -29.27 -31.52
CA ARG A 23 7.76 -29.69 -30.91
C ARG A 23 6.97 -30.36 -32.03
N GLY A 24 6.81 -31.68 -31.88
CA GLY A 24 6.29 -32.54 -32.94
C GLY A 24 4.91 -32.08 -33.37
N GLY A 25 4.67 -32.07 -34.68
CA GLY A 25 3.32 -31.92 -35.19
C GLY A 25 2.45 -33.02 -34.62
N THR A 26 1.33 -32.65 -34.03
CA THR A 26 0.36 -33.61 -33.51
C THR A 26 -0.42 -34.29 -34.65
N LEU A 27 -0.69 -35.58 -34.50
CA LEU A 27 -1.79 -36.26 -35.19
C LEU A 27 -3.09 -35.50 -34.90
N LEU A 28 -4.06 -35.48 -35.82
CA LEU A 28 -5.47 -35.42 -35.40
C LEU A 28 -5.70 -36.72 -34.59
N PRO A 29 -5.71 -36.72 -33.24
CA PRO A 29 -5.58 -37.97 -32.49
C PRO A 29 -6.83 -38.84 -32.62
N PRO A 30 -6.75 -40.18 -32.48
CA PRO A 30 -5.66 -41.13 -32.76
C PRO A 30 -6.09 -42.27 -33.73
N GLY A 31 -5.13 -42.87 -34.45
CA GLY A 31 -5.37 -44.04 -35.31
C GLY A 31 -5.48 -43.67 -36.79
N GLU A 32 -5.12 -44.60 -37.66
CA GLU A 32 -5.57 -44.61 -39.05
C GLU A 32 -7.04 -44.14 -39.10
N GLN A 33 -7.31 -42.94 -39.63
CA GLN A 33 -8.65 -42.37 -39.59
C GLN A 33 -9.51 -43.18 -40.55
N THR A 34 -10.43 -43.98 -40.01
CA THR A 34 -11.43 -44.68 -40.81
C THR A 34 -12.56 -43.72 -41.15
N PHE A 35 -12.77 -43.48 -42.44
CA PHE A 35 -13.93 -42.77 -42.93
C PHE A 35 -15.04 -43.77 -43.26
N PHE A 36 -16.29 -43.42 -42.98
CA PHE A 36 -17.44 -44.28 -43.25
C PHE A 36 -18.35 -43.65 -44.32
N ASN A 37 -19.11 -44.48 -45.04
CA ASN A 37 -20.18 -44.03 -45.92
C ASN A 37 -21.47 -43.71 -45.12
N ASN A 38 -22.50 -43.21 -45.80
CA ASN A 38 -23.79 -42.89 -45.17
C ASN A 38 -24.49 -44.10 -44.50
N ASP A 39 -24.09 -45.32 -44.85
CA ASP A 39 -24.64 -46.57 -44.32
C ASP A 39 -23.79 -47.16 -43.17
N GLY A 40 -22.74 -46.44 -42.71
CA GLY A 40 -21.88 -46.84 -41.60
C GLY A 40 -20.80 -47.88 -41.94
N SER A 41 -20.62 -48.22 -43.21
CA SER A 41 -19.52 -49.09 -43.70
C SER A 41 -18.26 -48.27 -44.02
N PRO A 42 -17.03 -48.81 -43.84
CA PRO A 42 -15.82 -48.07 -44.18
C PRO A 42 -15.77 -47.64 -45.66
N LEU A 43 -15.34 -46.42 -45.92
CA LEU A 43 -15.24 -45.81 -47.24
C LEU A 43 -14.00 -46.33 -47.97
N SER A 44 -14.07 -47.59 -48.39
CA SER A 44 -13.00 -48.29 -49.10
C SER A 44 -12.54 -47.50 -50.33
N ALA A 45 -11.24 -47.24 -50.43
CA ALA A 45 -10.62 -46.50 -51.54
C ALA A 45 -11.20 -45.08 -51.79
N GLY A 46 -11.80 -44.45 -50.78
CA GLY A 46 -12.29 -43.07 -50.85
C GLY A 46 -11.17 -42.02 -50.91
N CYS A 47 -11.58 -40.74 -50.97
CA CYS A 47 -10.67 -39.62 -51.20
C CYS A 47 -10.93 -38.49 -50.21
N VAL A 48 -9.88 -38.00 -49.55
CA VAL A 48 -9.95 -36.91 -48.57
C VAL A 48 -9.16 -35.72 -49.05
N TYR A 49 -9.83 -34.58 -49.22
CA TYR A 49 -9.22 -33.33 -49.64
C TYR A 49 -9.02 -32.41 -48.45
N PHE A 50 -7.89 -31.70 -48.45
CA PHE A 50 -7.54 -30.72 -47.43
C PHE A 50 -7.32 -29.34 -48.05
N TYR A 51 -8.06 -28.35 -47.58
CA TYR A 51 -7.98 -26.98 -48.09
C TYR A 51 -7.74 -25.97 -46.98
N VAL A 52 -7.29 -24.78 -47.37
CA VAL A 52 -7.35 -23.61 -46.51
C VAL A 52 -8.84 -23.31 -46.22
N PRO A 53 -9.25 -23.12 -44.95
CA PRO A 53 -10.64 -22.84 -44.58
C PRO A 53 -11.27 -21.73 -45.44
N GLY A 54 -12.51 -21.94 -45.89
CA GLY A 54 -13.24 -20.98 -46.75
C GLY A 54 -12.84 -20.98 -48.23
N THR A 55 -11.85 -21.78 -48.64
CA THR A 55 -11.40 -21.87 -50.04
C THR A 55 -11.40 -23.31 -50.56
N LEU A 56 -11.01 -23.50 -51.82
CA LEU A 56 -10.65 -24.78 -52.44
C LEU A 56 -9.15 -24.85 -52.78
N SER A 57 -8.33 -24.01 -52.15
CA SER A 57 -6.88 -24.01 -52.33
C SER A 57 -6.24 -25.11 -51.49
N PRO A 58 -5.54 -26.10 -52.10
CA PRO A 58 -4.95 -27.22 -51.38
C PRO A 58 -4.02 -26.77 -50.24
N LYS A 59 -4.20 -27.33 -49.05
CA LYS A 59 -3.30 -27.15 -47.91
C LYS A 59 -2.57 -28.45 -47.61
N ALA A 60 -1.26 -28.37 -47.37
CA ALA A 60 -0.41 -29.53 -47.17
C ALA A 60 -0.77 -30.31 -45.88
N THR A 61 -0.76 -31.64 -46.01
CA THR A 61 -0.79 -32.61 -44.91
C THR A 61 0.35 -33.61 -45.10
N TYR A 62 0.68 -34.40 -44.08
CA TYR A 62 1.90 -35.20 -44.04
C TYR A 62 1.64 -36.63 -43.53
N THR A 63 2.47 -37.60 -43.94
CA THR A 63 2.38 -38.99 -43.46
C THR A 63 3.10 -39.20 -42.12
N ASP A 64 3.92 -38.25 -41.68
CA ASP A 64 4.67 -38.31 -40.44
C ASP A 64 4.47 -37.06 -39.57
N SER A 65 4.66 -37.20 -38.26
CA SER A 65 4.54 -36.12 -37.27
C SER A 65 5.62 -35.04 -37.37
N SER A 66 6.73 -35.34 -38.04
CA SER A 66 7.83 -34.40 -38.28
C SER A 66 7.61 -33.53 -39.52
N GLN A 67 6.48 -33.72 -40.23
CA GLN A 67 6.10 -33.03 -41.46
C GLN A 67 7.15 -33.13 -42.59
N THR A 68 7.83 -34.26 -42.69
CA THR A 68 8.91 -34.43 -43.68
C THR A 68 8.42 -35.01 -45.01
N ILE A 69 7.37 -35.83 -44.98
CA ILE A 69 6.80 -36.49 -46.17
C ILE A 69 5.38 -35.98 -46.36
N ALA A 70 5.17 -35.19 -47.42
CA ALA A 70 3.86 -34.64 -47.75
C ALA A 70 2.93 -35.71 -48.33
N ASN A 71 1.68 -35.71 -47.88
CA ASN A 71 0.60 -36.46 -48.52
C ASN A 71 0.26 -35.85 -49.88
N THR A 72 -0.24 -36.70 -50.78
CA THR A 72 -0.93 -36.22 -51.99
C THR A 72 -2.23 -35.52 -51.59
N ASN A 73 -2.71 -34.59 -52.42
CA ASN A 73 -4.02 -33.97 -52.23
C ASN A 73 -4.85 -34.12 -53.52
N PRO A 74 -5.87 -34.99 -53.55
CA PRO A 74 -6.47 -35.70 -52.41
C PRO A 74 -5.58 -36.81 -51.80
N VAL A 75 -5.81 -37.10 -50.51
CA VAL A 75 -5.29 -38.28 -49.81
C VAL A 75 -6.19 -39.46 -50.14
N GLN A 76 -5.62 -40.52 -50.70
CA GLN A 76 -6.36 -41.74 -51.03
C GLN A 76 -6.43 -42.67 -49.81
N LEU A 77 -7.62 -43.19 -49.52
CA LEU A 77 -7.86 -44.14 -48.43
C LEU A 77 -7.50 -45.58 -48.84
N ASP A 78 -7.14 -46.41 -47.87
CA ASP A 78 -6.90 -47.84 -48.07
C ASP A 78 -8.22 -48.64 -48.28
N ALA A 79 -8.11 -49.95 -48.49
CA ALA A 79 -9.26 -50.84 -48.68
C ALA A 79 -10.18 -50.91 -47.45
N ALA A 80 -9.69 -50.52 -46.26
CA ALA A 80 -10.45 -50.42 -45.03
C ALA A 80 -10.90 -48.98 -44.73
N GLY A 81 -10.75 -48.03 -45.68
CA GLY A 81 -11.19 -46.64 -45.56
C GLY A 81 -10.29 -45.78 -44.67
N ARG A 82 -9.01 -46.14 -44.51
CA ARG A 82 -8.06 -45.53 -43.57
C ARG A 82 -6.96 -44.74 -44.27
N ALA A 83 -6.47 -43.69 -43.61
CA ALA A 83 -5.25 -42.98 -43.99
C ALA A 83 -4.53 -42.35 -42.78
N ILE A 84 -3.22 -42.12 -42.92
CA ILE A 84 -2.39 -41.40 -41.94
C ILE A 84 -2.28 -39.94 -42.37
N ILE A 85 -2.75 -39.02 -41.54
CA ILE A 85 -2.86 -37.60 -41.88
C ILE A 85 -2.39 -36.75 -40.69
N TYR A 86 -1.23 -36.10 -40.86
CA TYR A 86 -0.69 -35.09 -39.96
C TYR A 86 -0.83 -33.69 -40.58
N GLY A 87 -0.97 -32.67 -39.73
CA GLY A 87 -1.07 -31.27 -40.16
C GLY A 87 -1.10 -30.29 -39.00
N THR A 88 -0.90 -29.00 -39.29
CA THR A 88 -0.87 -27.92 -38.30
C THR A 88 -1.89 -26.82 -38.59
N GLY A 89 -2.52 -26.32 -37.52
CA GLY A 89 -3.59 -25.32 -37.59
C GLY A 89 -4.91 -25.89 -38.14
N THR A 90 -5.73 -25.02 -38.72
CA THR A 90 -7.10 -25.35 -39.19
C THR A 90 -7.13 -25.72 -40.67
N TYR A 91 -7.99 -26.66 -41.04
CA TYR A 91 -8.19 -27.20 -42.38
C TYR A 91 -9.68 -27.30 -42.70
N ARG A 92 -10.06 -27.14 -43.97
CA ARG A 92 -11.33 -27.64 -44.48
C ARG A 92 -11.10 -29.05 -45.04
N GLN A 93 -11.85 -30.02 -44.55
CA GLN A 93 -11.79 -31.42 -44.94
C GLN A 93 -13.02 -31.77 -45.76
N ILE A 94 -12.80 -32.23 -47.00
CA ILE A 94 -13.87 -32.73 -47.87
C ILE A 94 -13.62 -34.20 -48.17
N VAL A 95 -14.58 -35.05 -47.84
CA VAL A 95 -14.52 -36.51 -48.07
C VAL A 95 -15.41 -36.86 -49.25
N LYS A 96 -14.87 -37.60 -50.21
CA LYS A 96 -15.57 -38.08 -51.40
C LYS A 96 -15.47 -39.59 -51.54
N ALA A 97 -16.49 -40.20 -52.13
CA ALA A 97 -16.52 -41.61 -52.47
C ALA A 97 -15.46 -41.99 -53.52
N THR A 98 -15.18 -43.29 -53.63
CA THR A 98 -14.33 -43.84 -54.68
C THR A 98 -14.89 -43.50 -56.07
N GLY A 99 -13.99 -43.21 -56.99
CA GLY A 99 -14.29 -42.96 -58.39
C GLY A 99 -14.52 -44.23 -59.21
N PRO A 100 -14.91 -44.10 -60.49
CA PRO A 100 -15.17 -45.25 -61.37
C PRO A 100 -13.89 -46.03 -61.74
N ASN A 101 -12.70 -45.45 -61.55
CA ASN A 101 -11.43 -46.02 -61.97
C ASN A 101 -10.71 -46.70 -60.80
N ALA A 102 -10.67 -48.04 -60.78
CA ALA A 102 -10.04 -48.81 -59.70
C ALA A 102 -8.52 -48.52 -59.53
N ALA A 103 -7.82 -48.18 -60.60
CA ALA A 103 -6.39 -47.86 -60.55
C ALA A 103 -6.09 -46.42 -60.05
N THR A 104 -7.04 -45.50 -60.23
CA THR A 104 -6.93 -44.10 -59.78
C THR A 104 -8.25 -43.64 -59.15
N PRO A 105 -8.60 -44.16 -57.95
CA PRO A 105 -9.90 -43.94 -57.32
C PRO A 105 -10.25 -42.46 -57.10
N CYS A 106 -9.25 -41.59 -56.98
CA CYS A 106 -9.44 -40.16 -56.76
C CYS A 106 -9.41 -39.30 -58.02
N SER A 107 -9.32 -39.89 -59.21
CA SER A 107 -9.26 -39.18 -60.50
C SER A 107 -10.10 -39.87 -61.58
N PRO A 108 -11.37 -39.46 -61.78
CA PRO A 108 -12.15 -38.51 -60.95
C PRO A 108 -12.68 -39.19 -59.68
N ALA A 109 -12.73 -38.46 -58.57
CA ALA A 109 -13.39 -38.95 -57.35
C ALA A 109 -14.93 -39.01 -57.51
N GLY A 110 -15.59 -39.84 -56.70
CA GLY A 110 -17.05 -39.99 -56.68
C GLY A 110 -17.78 -38.86 -55.95
N ALA A 111 -19.02 -39.14 -55.52
CA ALA A 111 -19.88 -38.18 -54.84
C ALA A 111 -19.26 -37.65 -53.53
N GLN A 112 -19.56 -36.39 -53.19
CA GLN A 112 -19.18 -35.82 -51.90
C GLN A 112 -20.01 -36.44 -50.78
N ILE A 113 -19.33 -36.94 -49.75
CA ILE A 113 -19.94 -37.54 -48.56
C ILE A 113 -20.10 -36.48 -47.46
N TRP A 114 -19.06 -35.67 -47.23
CA TRP A 114 -19.03 -34.69 -46.15
C TRP A 114 -18.08 -33.52 -46.50
N ASP A 115 -18.41 -32.31 -46.03
CA ASP A 115 -17.51 -31.14 -45.98
C ASP A 115 -17.54 -30.47 -44.57
N GLN A 116 -16.39 -30.34 -43.90
CA GLN A 116 -16.26 -29.79 -42.55
C GLN A 116 -14.99 -28.98 -42.35
N ILE A 117 -14.97 -28.17 -41.28
CA ILE A 117 -13.73 -27.63 -40.72
C ILE A 117 -13.18 -28.58 -39.65
N THR A 118 -11.88 -28.86 -39.70
CA THR A 118 -11.13 -29.63 -38.69
C THR A 118 -9.86 -28.88 -38.31
N ALA A 119 -9.33 -29.10 -37.11
CA ALA A 119 -8.13 -28.42 -36.63
C ALA A 119 -7.20 -29.38 -35.90
N SER A 120 -5.90 -29.15 -36.07
CA SER A 120 -4.86 -29.76 -35.27
C SER A 120 -5.07 -29.40 -33.79
N THR A 121 -4.80 -30.33 -32.87
CA THR A 121 -4.84 -30.06 -31.42
C THR A 121 -3.80 -29.01 -30.97
N ASP A 122 -2.89 -28.62 -31.88
CA ASP A 122 -1.96 -27.50 -31.71
C ASP A 122 -2.59 -26.11 -31.93
N SER A 123 -3.89 -26.02 -32.28
CA SER A 123 -4.70 -24.80 -32.09
C SER A 123 -5.00 -24.54 -30.61
N SER A 124 -4.01 -24.78 -29.75
CA SER A 124 -4.10 -24.62 -28.31
C SER A 124 -4.23 -23.14 -27.98
N ALA A 125 -5.21 -22.79 -27.15
CA ALA A 125 -5.32 -21.48 -26.54
C ALA A 125 -4.09 -21.12 -25.65
N THR A 126 -3.15 -22.05 -25.45
CA THR A 126 -1.95 -21.84 -24.66
C THR A 126 -0.70 -22.35 -25.37
N ILE A 127 0.28 -21.46 -25.57
CA ILE A 127 1.50 -21.67 -26.33
C ILE A 127 2.70 -21.56 -25.38
N PHE A 128 3.60 -22.55 -25.37
CA PHE A 128 4.86 -22.48 -24.62
C PHE A 128 6.01 -22.11 -25.55
N ALA A 129 6.59 -20.92 -25.36
CA ALA A 129 7.57 -20.33 -26.29
C ALA A 129 9.03 -20.38 -25.80
N GLY A 130 9.30 -21.03 -24.67
CA GLY A 130 10.65 -21.16 -24.11
C GLY A 130 11.21 -19.85 -23.56
N ALA A 131 12.53 -19.65 -23.65
CA ALA A 131 13.17 -18.41 -23.22
C ALA A 131 13.01 -17.30 -24.28
N SER A 132 12.73 -16.09 -23.83
CA SER A 132 12.68 -14.91 -24.70
C SER A 132 14.07 -14.44 -25.13
N VAL A 133 14.10 -13.72 -26.25
CA VAL A 133 15.27 -13.00 -26.75
C VAL A 133 14.89 -11.54 -27.05
N GLY A 134 15.85 -10.74 -27.51
CA GLY A 134 15.64 -9.31 -27.79
C GLY A 134 16.20 -8.41 -26.70
N THR A 135 15.58 -7.26 -26.48
CA THR A 135 16.02 -6.22 -25.53
C THR A 135 15.02 -6.10 -24.37
N PRO A 136 15.37 -5.44 -23.24
CA PRO A 136 14.47 -5.22 -22.10
C PRO A 136 13.05 -4.74 -22.43
N ASN A 137 12.89 -3.92 -23.47
CA ASN A 137 11.62 -3.31 -23.84
C ASN A 137 11.11 -3.78 -25.22
N ALA A 138 11.84 -4.69 -25.87
CA ALA A 138 11.42 -5.32 -27.13
C ALA A 138 11.68 -6.82 -27.03
N ILE A 139 10.67 -7.54 -26.53
CA ILE A 139 10.69 -8.96 -26.25
C ILE A 139 10.29 -9.72 -27.51
N THR A 140 11.03 -10.78 -27.82
CA THR A 140 10.75 -11.69 -28.92
C THR A 140 10.79 -13.13 -28.41
N VAL A 141 9.92 -13.98 -28.95
CA VAL A 141 9.88 -15.41 -28.61
C VAL A 141 9.64 -16.26 -29.86
N ASN A 142 10.00 -17.53 -29.80
CA ASN A 142 9.62 -18.49 -30.84
C ASN A 142 8.28 -19.17 -30.47
N ALA A 143 7.18 -18.63 -31.00
CA ALA A 143 5.81 -19.09 -30.79
C ALA A 143 5.12 -19.38 -32.16
N PRO A 144 5.54 -20.42 -32.90
CA PRO A 144 5.07 -20.68 -34.27
C PRO A 144 3.58 -21.03 -34.36
N SER A 145 2.96 -21.42 -33.26
CA SER A 145 1.52 -21.71 -33.16
C SER A 145 0.66 -20.45 -32.93
N PHE A 146 1.26 -19.27 -32.75
CA PHE A 146 0.52 -18.03 -32.57
C PHE A 146 -0.05 -17.56 -33.91
N SER A 147 -1.35 -17.25 -33.93
CA SER A 147 -2.09 -16.88 -35.15
C SER A 147 -2.78 -15.52 -35.05
N GLY A 148 -2.55 -14.76 -33.97
CA GLY A 148 -3.24 -13.50 -33.72
C GLY A 148 -4.73 -13.68 -33.45
N THR A 149 -5.13 -14.85 -32.95
CA THR A 149 -6.52 -15.13 -32.57
C THR A 149 -6.77 -14.65 -31.15
N ASP A 150 -7.94 -14.04 -30.94
CA ASP A 150 -8.33 -13.51 -29.64
C ASP A 150 -8.30 -14.60 -28.55
N GLY A 151 -7.76 -14.25 -27.38
CA GLY A 151 -7.65 -15.15 -26.23
C GLY A 151 -6.48 -16.14 -26.29
N GLN A 152 -5.58 -16.08 -27.27
CA GLN A 152 -4.37 -16.90 -27.29
C GLN A 152 -3.41 -16.51 -26.15
N VAL A 153 -3.01 -17.47 -25.33
CA VAL A 153 -2.06 -17.32 -24.23
C VAL A 153 -0.68 -17.79 -24.64
N ILE A 154 0.37 -17.04 -24.30
CA ILE A 154 1.77 -17.38 -24.53
C ILE A 154 2.51 -17.36 -23.19
N ASN A 155 3.09 -18.52 -22.84
CA ASN A 155 3.94 -18.72 -21.68
C ASN A 155 5.41 -18.79 -22.12
N TYR A 156 6.27 -18.01 -21.47
CA TYR A 156 7.71 -17.96 -21.77
C TYR A 156 8.53 -17.62 -20.52
N ILE A 157 9.86 -17.82 -20.58
CA ILE A 157 10.80 -17.35 -19.55
C ILE A 157 11.41 -16.02 -20.02
N SER A 158 11.25 -14.96 -19.24
CA SER A 158 11.86 -13.67 -19.56
C SER A 158 13.37 -13.74 -19.38
N THR A 159 14.16 -13.22 -20.31
CA THR A 159 15.64 -13.14 -20.17
C THR A 159 16.11 -11.74 -19.78
N ASN A 160 15.25 -10.74 -19.91
CA ASN A 160 15.54 -9.36 -19.57
C ASN A 160 14.51 -8.82 -18.55
N THR A 161 14.93 -7.81 -17.80
CA THR A 161 14.02 -7.03 -16.93
C THR A 161 13.64 -5.74 -17.65
N ASN A 162 12.34 -5.46 -17.83
CA ASN A 162 11.92 -4.23 -18.54
C ASN A 162 12.21 -2.99 -17.71
N THR A 163 12.50 -1.88 -18.38
CA THR A 163 12.79 -0.58 -17.74
C THR A 163 11.76 0.50 -18.09
N GLY A 164 10.73 0.14 -18.85
CA GLY A 164 9.65 1.01 -19.28
C GLY A 164 8.60 0.24 -20.09
N PRO A 165 7.83 0.92 -20.97
CA PRO A 165 6.88 0.27 -21.87
C PRO A 165 7.58 -0.77 -22.74
N ALA A 166 6.99 -1.97 -22.84
CA ALA A 166 7.59 -3.08 -23.57
C ALA A 166 6.66 -3.63 -24.65
N THR A 167 7.25 -4.06 -25.76
CA THR A 167 6.54 -4.76 -26.85
C THR A 167 6.89 -6.24 -26.88
N PHE A 168 5.96 -7.05 -27.36
CA PHE A 168 6.10 -8.48 -27.62
C PHE A 168 5.97 -8.77 -29.11
N ASN A 169 6.89 -9.54 -29.67
CA ASN A 169 6.84 -9.98 -31.06
C ASN A 169 7.02 -11.52 -31.13
N PRO A 170 5.90 -12.27 -31.15
CA PRO A 170 5.94 -13.73 -31.28
C PRO A 170 6.23 -14.14 -32.72
N SER A 171 7.33 -14.88 -32.95
CA SER A 171 7.69 -15.47 -34.25
C SER A 171 7.63 -14.52 -35.46
N GLY A 172 7.89 -13.22 -35.26
CA GLY A 172 7.90 -12.24 -36.36
C GLY A 172 6.52 -11.68 -36.75
N PHE A 173 5.48 -11.90 -35.94
CA PHE A 173 4.13 -11.36 -36.14
C PHE A 173 4.08 -9.83 -36.19
N GLY A 174 5.01 -9.15 -35.52
CA GLY A 174 5.04 -7.70 -35.36
C GLY A 174 5.12 -7.30 -33.90
N ALA A 175 5.64 -6.10 -33.62
CA ALA A 175 5.78 -5.60 -32.26
C ALA A 175 4.42 -5.12 -31.72
N VAL A 176 3.86 -5.86 -30.77
CA VAL A 176 2.59 -5.57 -30.11
C VAL A 176 2.86 -5.08 -28.69
N GLN A 177 2.13 -4.07 -28.20
CA GLN A 177 2.33 -3.57 -26.83
C GLN A 177 1.92 -4.60 -25.77
N ILE A 178 2.72 -4.69 -24.70
CA ILE A 178 2.36 -5.42 -23.49
C ILE A 178 1.75 -4.43 -22.51
N VAL A 179 0.56 -4.75 -22.00
CA VAL A 179 -0.19 -3.95 -21.04
C VAL A 179 -0.41 -4.71 -19.75
N ARG A 180 -0.49 -3.98 -18.65
CA ARG A 180 -0.93 -4.44 -17.34
C ARG A 180 -2.36 -4.00 -17.08
N ASP A 181 -3.17 -4.91 -16.56
CA ASP A 181 -4.53 -4.58 -16.15
C ASP A 181 -4.51 -3.83 -14.81
N SER A 182 -5.36 -2.81 -14.69
CA SER A 182 -5.52 -1.97 -13.49
C SER A 182 -6.99 -1.70 -13.21
N SER A 183 -7.31 -1.15 -12.03
CA SER A 183 -8.67 -0.70 -11.70
C SER A 183 -9.19 0.41 -12.62
N THR A 184 -8.33 1.06 -13.40
CA THR A 184 -8.67 2.09 -14.39
C THR A 184 -8.59 1.59 -15.84
N GLY A 185 -8.36 0.30 -16.05
CA GLY A 185 -8.18 -0.32 -17.37
C GLY A 185 -6.73 -0.67 -17.72
N PRO A 186 -6.47 -1.20 -18.93
CA PRO A 186 -5.14 -1.61 -19.36
C PRO A 186 -4.19 -0.42 -19.54
N GLN A 187 -3.00 -0.50 -18.97
CA GLN A 187 -1.96 0.53 -19.05
C GLN A 187 -0.63 -0.07 -19.54
N ALA A 188 0.23 0.74 -20.15
CA ALA A 188 1.57 0.30 -20.53
C ALA A 188 2.41 -0.09 -19.30
N LEU A 189 3.38 -0.98 -19.50
CA LEU A 189 4.35 -1.32 -18.47
C LEU A 189 5.21 -0.10 -18.08
N THR A 190 5.63 -0.04 -16.83
CA THR A 190 6.37 1.09 -16.24
C THR A 190 7.81 0.74 -15.88
N GLY A 191 8.17 -0.54 -15.84
CA GLY A 191 9.49 -1.06 -15.49
C GLY A 191 9.41 -2.04 -14.31
N GLY A 192 10.10 -3.17 -14.43
CA GLY A 192 10.18 -4.21 -13.39
C GLY A 192 9.02 -5.21 -13.35
N GLU A 193 8.01 -5.08 -14.21
CA GLU A 193 6.94 -6.07 -14.33
C GLU A 193 7.40 -7.36 -15.01
N LEU A 194 8.25 -7.26 -16.02
CA LEU A 194 8.99 -8.37 -16.61
C LEU A 194 10.33 -8.45 -15.90
N VAL A 195 10.67 -9.60 -15.33
CA VAL A 195 11.93 -9.82 -14.60
C VAL A 195 12.69 -10.97 -15.24
N ALA A 196 13.99 -10.77 -15.50
CA ALA A 196 14.85 -11.81 -16.04
C ALA A 196 14.78 -13.10 -15.18
N THR A 197 14.79 -14.26 -15.84
CA THR A 197 14.65 -15.62 -15.28
C THR A 197 13.24 -16.00 -14.82
N ASN A 198 12.29 -15.07 -14.76
CA ASN A 198 10.93 -15.38 -14.33
C ASN A 198 10.05 -15.91 -15.48
N ALA A 199 9.08 -16.77 -15.13
CA ALA A 199 8.03 -17.18 -16.04
C ALA A 199 6.99 -16.06 -16.23
N VAL A 200 6.63 -15.81 -17.47
CA VAL A 200 5.66 -14.78 -17.88
C VAL A 200 4.55 -15.45 -18.70
N SER A 201 3.32 -15.03 -18.46
CA SER A 201 2.13 -15.44 -19.21
C SER A 201 1.45 -14.20 -19.79
N LEU A 202 1.26 -14.19 -21.10
CA LEU A 202 0.59 -13.12 -21.84
C LEU A 202 -0.65 -13.67 -22.53
N ILE A 203 -1.77 -12.96 -22.48
CA ILE A 203 -2.96 -13.25 -23.29
C ILE A 203 -3.12 -12.19 -24.38
N TYR A 204 -3.42 -12.60 -25.60
CA TYR A 204 -3.63 -11.70 -26.73
C TYR A 204 -5.09 -11.25 -26.79
N ASP A 205 -5.32 -9.94 -26.80
CA ASP A 205 -6.59 -9.32 -27.16
C ASP A 205 -6.51 -8.85 -28.63
N ALA A 206 -7.22 -9.53 -29.52
CA ALA A 206 -7.22 -9.20 -30.94
C ALA A 206 -8.02 -7.94 -31.27
N THR A 207 -8.97 -7.56 -30.41
CA THR A 207 -9.81 -6.36 -30.58
C THR A 207 -9.02 -5.10 -30.25
N ALA A 208 -8.30 -5.13 -29.13
CA ALA A 208 -7.44 -4.02 -28.71
C ALA A 208 -6.07 -4.03 -29.40
N GLY A 209 -5.65 -5.17 -29.95
CA GLY A 209 -4.32 -5.33 -30.56
C GLY A 209 -3.21 -5.24 -29.51
N THR A 210 -3.42 -5.82 -28.34
CA THR A 210 -2.49 -5.75 -27.19
C THR A 210 -2.30 -7.11 -26.52
N PHE A 211 -1.15 -7.31 -25.88
CA PHE A 211 -0.93 -8.43 -24.98
C PHE A 211 -1.15 -8.00 -23.54
N HIS A 212 -2.11 -8.63 -22.86
CA HIS A 212 -2.30 -8.44 -21.43
C HIS A 212 -1.40 -9.39 -20.67
N ILE A 213 -0.66 -8.84 -19.72
CA ILE A 213 0.21 -9.61 -18.86
C ILE A 213 -0.60 -10.20 -17.69
N LEU A 214 -0.82 -11.52 -17.73
CA LEU A 214 -1.52 -12.26 -16.67
C LEU A 214 -0.62 -12.48 -15.43
N SER A 215 0.69 -12.39 -15.63
CA SER A 215 1.70 -12.41 -14.57
C SER A 215 2.59 -11.19 -14.72
N PRO A 216 2.47 -10.25 -13.79
CA PRO A 216 3.47 -10.24 -12.76
C PRO A 216 2.84 -10.83 -11.50
N VAL A 217 3.52 -11.80 -10.91
CA VAL A 217 3.48 -11.92 -9.46
C VAL A 217 4.21 -10.71 -8.90
N ASN A 218 3.49 -9.63 -8.61
CA ASN A 218 4.01 -8.52 -7.82
C ASN A 218 4.13 -9.02 -6.37
N TRP A 219 5.12 -9.87 -6.07
CA TRP A 219 5.53 -10.19 -4.70
C TRP A 219 6.73 -9.30 -4.34
N PRO A 220 6.59 -8.30 -3.45
CA PRO A 220 5.41 -7.96 -2.68
C PRO A 220 4.55 -6.89 -3.37
N ASN A 221 3.26 -6.94 -3.07
CA ASN A 221 2.31 -5.86 -3.20
C ASN A 221 2.79 -4.62 -2.42
N THR A 222 3.75 -3.87 -2.95
CA THR A 222 4.02 -2.52 -2.43
C THR A 222 2.77 -1.64 -2.54
N SER A 223 1.82 -1.96 -3.42
CA SER A 223 0.46 -1.39 -3.43
C SER A 223 -0.41 -1.68 -2.18
N GLY A 224 0.02 -2.54 -1.24
CA GLY A 224 -0.80 -2.95 -0.09
C GLY A 224 -0.76 -2.01 1.11
N VAL A 225 0.32 -1.23 1.31
CA VAL A 225 0.43 -0.29 2.44
C VAL A 225 0.53 1.13 1.89
N PRO A 226 -0.46 2.01 2.10
CA PRO A 226 -0.41 3.38 1.59
C PRO A 226 0.82 4.15 2.06
N VAL A 227 1.35 5.03 1.21
CA VAL A 227 2.38 6.03 1.59
C VAL A 227 1.86 6.86 2.76
N GLY A 228 2.73 7.21 3.71
CA GLY A 228 2.34 7.90 4.94
C GLY A 228 1.88 6.97 6.08
N THR A 229 1.74 5.67 5.82
CA THR A 229 1.45 4.68 6.88
C THR A 229 2.64 4.54 7.83
N VAL A 230 2.35 4.54 9.13
CA VAL A 230 3.32 4.34 10.19
C VAL A 230 3.23 2.91 10.70
N ILE A 231 4.37 2.23 10.77
CA ILE A 231 4.51 0.90 11.35
C ILE A 231 5.43 0.95 12.57
N THR A 232 5.24 0.00 13.48
CA THR A 232 6.22 -0.31 14.51
C THR A 232 7.25 -1.29 13.97
N THR A 233 8.52 -1.09 14.31
CA THR A 233 9.62 -1.98 13.94
C THR A 233 10.55 -2.18 15.13
N ALA A 234 10.96 -3.43 15.34
CA ALA A 234 11.95 -3.80 16.36
C ALA A 234 13.40 -3.74 15.83
N GLY A 235 13.58 -3.50 14.52
CA GLY A 235 14.89 -3.46 13.88
C GLY A 235 15.68 -2.18 14.22
N PHE A 236 17.00 -2.30 14.21
CA PHE A 236 17.93 -1.17 14.37
C PHE A 236 18.01 -0.27 13.14
N THR A 237 17.60 -0.77 11.97
CA THR A 237 17.57 -0.04 10.69
C THR A 237 16.15 0.09 10.19
N ALA A 238 15.84 1.22 9.53
CA ALA A 238 14.54 1.40 8.90
C ALA A 238 14.35 0.36 7.78
N PRO A 239 13.17 -0.28 7.66
CA PRO A 239 12.87 -1.17 6.56
C PRO A 239 12.99 -0.46 5.19
N THR A 240 13.23 -1.22 4.13
CA THR A 240 13.23 -0.69 2.75
C THR A 240 11.94 0.06 2.45
N ASN A 241 12.04 1.23 1.82
CA ASN A 241 10.94 2.17 1.54
C ASN A 241 10.33 2.87 2.78
N TYR A 242 10.92 2.70 3.96
CA TYR A 242 10.54 3.41 5.18
C TYR A 242 11.69 4.28 5.69
N ALA A 243 11.34 5.34 6.44
CA ALA A 243 12.27 6.06 7.31
C ALA A 243 11.77 6.03 8.75
N PHE A 244 12.68 6.05 9.72
CA PHE A 244 12.30 6.26 11.12
C PHE A 244 11.60 7.61 11.28
N ALA A 245 10.55 7.67 12.09
CA ALA A 245 9.75 8.87 12.31
C ALA A 245 10.23 9.62 13.57
N TYR A 246 11.27 10.45 13.39
CA TYR A 246 11.92 11.22 14.47
C TYR A 246 11.94 12.74 14.21
N GLY A 247 11.06 13.24 13.34
CA GLY A 247 10.94 14.68 13.08
C GLY A 247 11.89 15.25 12.03
N GLN A 248 12.65 14.42 11.32
CA GLN A 248 13.59 14.90 10.30
C GLN A 248 12.89 15.52 9.10
N ALA A 249 13.57 16.48 8.48
CA ALA A 249 13.15 17.07 7.22
C ALA A 249 13.52 16.16 6.03
N VAL A 250 12.58 16.00 5.10
CA VAL A 250 12.77 15.26 3.84
C VAL A 250 12.32 16.12 2.65
N SER A 251 12.82 15.81 1.46
CA SER A 251 12.54 16.60 0.24
C SER A 251 11.08 16.46 -0.23
N ARG A 252 10.43 17.59 -0.52
CA ARG A 252 9.07 17.66 -1.10
C ARG A 252 9.02 17.07 -2.51
N THR A 253 10.08 17.25 -3.31
CA THR A 253 10.14 16.78 -4.69
C THR A 253 10.45 15.30 -4.79
N ALA A 254 11.37 14.79 -3.96
CA ALA A 254 11.70 13.37 -3.92
C ALA A 254 10.55 12.51 -3.36
N PHE A 255 9.77 13.06 -2.42
CA PHE A 255 8.68 12.36 -1.75
C PHE A 255 7.33 13.08 -1.92
N SER A 256 6.96 13.40 -3.16
CA SER A 256 5.76 14.16 -3.49
C SER A 256 4.45 13.49 -3.05
N ALA A 257 4.36 12.16 -3.17
CA ALA A 257 3.21 11.40 -2.69
C ALA A 257 3.06 11.47 -1.17
N LEU A 258 4.18 11.38 -0.42
CA LEU A 258 4.18 11.52 1.03
C LEU A 258 3.83 12.95 1.46
N PHE A 259 4.40 13.94 0.76
CA PHE A 259 4.12 15.35 1.01
C PHE A 259 2.62 15.64 0.89
N SER A 260 1.97 15.16 -0.17
CA SER A 260 0.52 15.29 -0.35
C SER A 260 -0.30 14.53 0.69
N SER A 261 0.24 13.45 1.28
CA SER A 261 -0.45 12.67 2.31
C SER A 261 -0.35 13.27 3.70
N LEU A 262 0.72 14.01 4.01
CA LEU A 262 0.98 14.56 5.35
C LEU A 262 0.61 16.05 5.49
N THR A 263 0.24 16.70 4.39
CA THR A 263 -0.18 18.09 4.36
C THR A 263 -1.64 18.21 3.98
N LEU A 264 -2.28 19.30 4.42
CA LEU A 264 -3.62 19.66 4.00
C LEU A 264 -3.53 20.90 3.13
N ALA A 265 -3.98 20.81 1.87
CA ALA A 265 -4.04 21.95 0.97
C ALA A 265 -5.51 22.34 0.74
N GLN A 266 -5.87 23.59 1.04
CA GLN A 266 -7.23 24.10 0.85
C GLN A 266 -7.20 25.51 0.25
N SER A 267 -8.28 25.89 -0.41
CA SER A 267 -8.46 27.29 -0.81
C SER A 267 -8.72 28.16 0.41
N GLY A 268 -8.15 29.36 0.43
CA GLY A 268 -8.41 30.37 1.46
C GLY A 268 -8.03 31.77 1.00
N SER A 269 -8.56 32.76 1.70
CA SER A 269 -8.34 34.18 1.43
C SER A 269 -7.53 34.82 2.56
N ILE A 270 -6.51 35.57 2.18
CA ILE A 270 -5.69 36.39 3.07
C ILE A 270 -5.79 37.86 2.67
N SER A 271 -5.66 38.75 3.64
CA SER A 271 -5.66 40.21 3.43
C SER A 271 -4.38 40.80 4.01
N SER A 272 -3.73 41.69 3.26
CA SER A 272 -2.52 42.38 3.72
C SER A 272 -2.75 43.09 5.05
N GLY A 273 -1.84 42.92 6.00
CA GLY A 273 -1.94 43.47 7.35
C GLY A 273 -2.88 42.70 8.30
N SER A 274 -3.53 41.63 7.86
CA SER A 274 -4.40 40.79 8.69
C SER A 274 -3.75 39.44 9.03
N PRO A 275 -3.88 38.94 10.27
CA PRO A 275 -3.46 37.59 10.63
C PRO A 275 -4.53 36.54 10.28
N THR A 276 -5.67 36.91 9.71
CA THR A 276 -6.78 35.97 9.52
C THR A 276 -6.80 35.40 8.11
N ILE A 277 -6.83 34.08 8.01
CA ILE A 277 -7.20 33.33 6.82
C ILE A 277 -8.71 33.08 6.88
N THR A 278 -9.45 33.42 5.83
CA THR A 278 -10.90 33.16 5.73
C THR A 278 -11.22 32.20 4.58
N GLY A 279 -12.41 31.59 4.62
CA GLY A 279 -12.87 30.68 3.56
C GLY A 279 -12.22 29.30 3.59
N VAL A 280 -11.66 28.89 4.73
CA VAL A 280 -11.08 27.56 4.94
C VAL A 280 -12.21 26.55 5.05
N ALA A 281 -12.18 25.50 4.22
CA ALA A 281 -13.30 24.56 4.07
C ALA A 281 -13.41 23.56 5.22
N ASP A 282 -12.29 22.98 5.65
CA ASP A 282 -12.24 22.03 6.77
C ASP A 282 -11.15 22.44 7.76
N ILE A 283 -11.59 22.91 8.93
CA ILE A 283 -10.73 23.27 10.06
C ILE A 283 -10.68 22.18 11.15
N THR A 284 -11.37 21.06 10.96
CA THR A 284 -11.56 20.02 12.01
C THR A 284 -10.28 19.31 12.42
N GLN A 285 -9.20 19.49 11.65
CA GLN A 285 -7.87 18.91 11.85
C GLN A 285 -6.80 19.97 12.11
N LEU A 286 -7.15 21.25 12.04
CA LEU A 286 -6.22 22.36 12.21
C LEU A 286 -6.13 22.74 13.69
N GLY A 287 -4.92 23.02 14.15
CA GLY A 287 -4.64 23.31 15.55
C GLY A 287 -3.59 24.39 15.75
N SER A 288 -3.56 24.93 16.96
CA SER A 288 -2.54 25.88 17.39
C SER A 288 -1.14 25.25 17.28
N GLY A 289 -0.18 26.02 16.77
CA GLY A 289 1.20 25.60 16.53
C GLY A 289 1.46 24.99 15.15
N MET A 290 0.43 24.68 14.36
CA MET A 290 0.59 24.10 13.03
C MET A 290 1.18 25.13 12.05
N PRO A 291 2.31 24.85 11.38
CA PRO A 291 2.84 25.74 10.35
C PRO A 291 1.90 25.85 9.16
N VAL A 292 1.87 27.03 8.55
CA VAL A 292 1.04 27.34 7.39
C VAL A 292 1.87 28.08 6.34
N GLU A 293 1.71 27.70 5.08
CA GLU A 293 2.39 28.32 3.95
C GLU A 293 1.38 28.70 2.87
N ALA A 294 1.57 29.91 2.34
CA ALA A 294 0.99 30.36 1.09
C ALA A 294 1.80 31.55 0.60
N LEU A 295 1.68 31.86 -0.69
CA LEU A 295 2.23 33.12 -1.20
C LEU A 295 1.57 34.29 -0.45
N GLY A 296 2.39 35.20 0.11
CA GLY A 296 1.91 36.32 0.93
C GLY A 296 1.78 36.02 2.42
N ILE A 297 2.03 34.78 2.87
CA ILE A 297 2.22 34.45 4.29
C ILE A 297 3.72 34.48 4.61
N PRO A 298 4.17 35.22 5.64
CA PRO A 298 5.57 35.23 6.07
C PRO A 298 6.09 33.83 6.43
N ALA A 299 7.38 33.57 6.19
CA ALA A 299 8.01 32.33 6.64
C ALA A 299 7.96 32.18 8.18
N GLY A 300 7.79 30.95 8.66
CA GLY A 300 7.67 30.65 10.10
C GLY A 300 6.29 30.95 10.70
N THR A 301 5.29 31.30 9.89
CA THR A 301 3.93 31.54 10.36
C THR A 301 3.25 30.24 10.79
N THR A 302 2.56 30.28 11.93
CA THR A 302 1.81 29.16 12.51
C THR A 302 0.37 29.57 12.79
N ILE A 303 -0.54 28.60 12.84
CA ILE A 303 -1.91 28.81 13.31
C ILE A 303 -1.91 28.99 14.82
N THR A 304 -2.67 29.96 15.32
CA THR A 304 -2.89 30.20 16.76
C THR A 304 -4.25 29.64 17.21
N GLY A 305 -5.24 29.60 16.30
CA GLY A 305 -6.54 28.98 16.51
C GLY A 305 -7.44 29.11 15.28
N CYS A 306 -8.46 28.27 15.18
CA CYS A 306 -9.46 28.31 14.12
C CYS A 306 -10.87 28.28 14.70
N SER A 307 -11.80 29.00 14.06
CA SER A 307 -13.21 29.02 14.42
C SER A 307 -14.07 29.24 13.18
N GLY A 308 -15.15 28.47 13.03
CA GLY A 308 -16.01 28.55 11.85
C GLY A 308 -15.24 28.19 10.57
N THR A 309 -15.12 29.14 9.65
CA THR A 309 -14.38 28.99 8.38
C THR A 309 -13.11 29.84 8.33
N SER A 310 -12.61 30.25 9.50
CA SER A 310 -11.47 31.16 9.62
C SER A 310 -10.41 30.63 10.59
N CYS A 311 -9.15 30.90 10.28
CA CYS A 311 -8.01 30.59 11.13
C CYS A 311 -7.15 31.84 11.35
N THR A 312 -6.69 32.03 12.58
CA THR A 312 -5.81 33.14 12.95
C THR A 312 -4.37 32.64 12.95
N MET A 313 -3.49 33.37 12.26
CA MET A 313 -2.06 33.15 12.12
C MET A 313 -1.28 33.92 13.20
N SER A 314 -0.04 33.49 13.45
CA SER A 314 0.90 34.18 14.36
C SER A 314 1.54 35.43 13.75
N ALA A 315 1.44 35.62 12.42
CA ALA A 315 1.93 36.78 11.70
C ALA A 315 0.90 37.29 10.69
N ASN A 316 0.96 38.59 10.40
CA ASN A 316 0.07 39.21 9.41
C ASN A 316 0.48 38.82 7.98
N ALA A 317 -0.50 38.59 7.12
CA ALA A 317 -0.24 38.43 5.69
C ALA A 317 0.36 39.71 5.09
N THR A 318 1.24 39.54 4.11
CA THR A 318 1.95 40.61 3.39
C THR A 318 1.29 40.94 2.04
N SER A 319 0.25 40.20 1.66
CA SER A 319 -0.48 40.38 0.41
C SER A 319 -1.95 40.03 0.60
N THR A 320 -2.82 40.67 -0.18
CA THR A 320 -4.24 40.30 -0.29
C THR A 320 -4.43 39.36 -1.48
N ARG A 321 -4.87 38.12 -1.25
CA ARG A 321 -5.18 37.16 -2.33
C ARG A 321 -6.12 36.06 -1.85
N THR A 322 -6.71 35.36 -2.81
CA THR A 322 -7.31 34.04 -2.62
C THR A 322 -6.48 33.00 -3.36
N GLY A 323 -6.20 31.87 -2.74
CA GLY A 323 -5.41 30.79 -3.36
C GLY A 323 -5.26 29.58 -2.45
N THR A 324 -4.44 28.63 -2.89
CA THR A 324 -4.12 27.44 -2.09
C THR A 324 -3.24 27.81 -0.90
N ILE A 325 -3.65 27.36 0.27
CA ILE A 325 -2.93 27.45 1.54
C ILE A 325 -2.65 26.03 2.00
N THR A 326 -1.39 25.77 2.35
CA THR A 326 -0.92 24.45 2.78
C THR A 326 -0.64 24.47 4.28
N TYR A 327 -1.19 23.49 4.99
CA TYR A 327 -1.05 23.30 6.43
C TYR A 327 -0.23 22.04 6.72
N PHE A 328 0.64 22.11 7.72
CA PHE A 328 1.66 21.08 7.97
C PHE A 328 1.49 20.46 9.36
N ALA A 329 0.93 19.26 9.44
CA ALA A 329 0.67 18.60 10.73
C ALA A 329 1.94 18.28 11.54
N TYR A 330 3.07 18.05 10.86
CA TYR A 330 4.32 17.58 11.49
C TYR A 330 5.49 18.54 11.34
N GLY A 331 5.29 19.70 10.70
CA GLY A 331 6.34 20.68 10.41
C GLY A 331 6.62 20.84 8.91
N ASN A 332 7.07 22.04 8.54
CA ASN A 332 7.27 22.47 7.16
C ASN A 332 8.74 22.52 6.71
N GLY A 333 9.63 21.91 7.49
CA GLY A 333 11.06 21.81 7.20
C GLY A 333 11.75 23.17 7.16
N ASP A 334 12.46 23.42 6.07
CA ASP A 334 13.09 24.69 5.70
C ASP A 334 12.10 25.78 5.23
N GLY A 335 10.81 25.46 5.14
CA GLY A 335 9.78 26.38 4.65
C GLY A 335 9.73 26.53 3.13
N SER A 336 10.43 25.67 2.37
CA SER A 336 10.49 25.78 0.91
C SER A 336 10.62 24.42 0.21
N THR A 337 11.73 23.72 0.40
CA THR A 337 12.08 22.51 -0.38
C THR A 337 11.85 21.22 0.38
N THR A 338 11.64 21.30 1.70
CA THR A 338 11.52 20.17 2.60
C THR A 338 10.26 20.22 3.45
N PHE A 339 9.92 19.11 4.07
CA PHE A 339 8.85 19.00 5.08
C PHE A 339 9.27 17.98 6.14
N ASN A 340 8.73 18.07 7.36
CA ASN A 340 9.10 17.16 8.43
C ASN A 340 8.24 15.88 8.42
N LEU A 341 8.87 14.76 8.73
CA LEU A 341 8.15 13.55 9.11
C LEU A 341 7.62 13.68 10.56
N PRO A 342 6.64 12.85 10.98
CA PRO A 342 6.23 12.81 12.38
C PRO A 342 7.41 12.52 13.31
N ASP A 343 7.36 13.09 14.53
CA ASP A 343 8.31 12.77 15.59
C ASP A 343 7.62 11.96 16.68
N TYR A 344 7.84 10.64 16.69
CA TYR A 344 7.27 9.74 17.70
C TYR A 344 8.22 9.39 18.84
N ARG A 345 9.39 10.02 18.94
CA ARG A 345 10.33 9.74 20.03
C ARG A 345 9.69 10.08 21.38
N GLY A 346 9.67 9.10 22.29
CA GLY A 346 9.08 9.24 23.63
C GLY A 346 7.56 9.43 23.64
N ARG A 347 6.86 9.15 22.53
CA ARG A 347 5.42 9.35 22.40
C ARG A 347 4.71 8.05 22.08
N ILE A 348 3.49 7.92 22.59
CA ILE A 348 2.55 6.87 22.22
C ILE A 348 1.58 7.47 21.21
N MET A 349 1.24 6.70 20.17
CA MET A 349 0.24 7.13 19.19
C MET A 349 -1.15 7.11 19.82
N VAL A 350 -1.87 8.21 19.66
CA VAL A 350 -3.27 8.35 20.07
C VAL A 350 -4.07 8.72 18.82
N ALA A 351 -5.22 8.07 18.63
CA ALA A 351 -6.09 8.39 17.52
C ALA A 351 -6.68 9.81 17.70
N ARG A 352 -6.73 10.57 16.61
CA ARG A 352 -7.45 11.85 16.55
C ARG A 352 -8.91 11.60 16.98
N THR A 353 -9.47 12.39 17.89
CA THR A 353 -10.76 12.04 18.53
C THR A 353 -11.97 12.10 17.60
N ASN A 354 -11.95 12.97 16.59
CA ASN A 354 -13.07 13.13 15.67
C ASN A 354 -13.01 12.22 14.43
N MET A 355 -11.82 11.82 13.92
CA MET A 355 -11.64 10.93 12.74
C MET A 355 -12.60 11.16 11.54
N GLY A 356 -13.00 12.41 11.28
CA GLY A 356 -13.98 12.76 10.23
C GLY A 356 -15.45 12.70 10.64
N GLY A 357 -15.76 12.19 11.84
CA GLY A 357 -17.04 12.31 12.53
C GLY A 357 -17.02 13.36 13.65
N ALA A 358 -17.94 13.22 14.61
CA ALA A 358 -18.00 14.09 15.79
C ALA A 358 -17.02 13.62 16.89
N ASP A 359 -16.46 14.56 17.66
CA ASP A 359 -15.60 14.24 18.80
C ASP A 359 -16.45 13.65 19.96
N PRO A 360 -16.17 12.42 20.43
CA PRO A 360 -16.88 11.79 21.54
C PRO A 360 -16.49 12.34 22.92
N GLY A 361 -15.48 13.23 23.02
CA GLY A 361 -15.04 13.82 24.29
C GLY A 361 -14.26 12.87 25.19
N THR A 362 -13.77 11.75 24.65
CA THR A 362 -12.99 10.74 25.38
C THR A 362 -11.60 11.23 25.77
N LEU A 363 -11.08 12.22 25.05
CA LEU A 363 -9.84 12.94 25.36
C LEU A 363 -10.11 14.43 25.16
N THR A 364 -9.83 15.24 26.18
CA THR A 364 -10.11 16.69 26.16
C THR A 364 -8.82 17.49 26.22
N SER A 365 -8.85 18.72 25.72
CA SER A 365 -7.69 19.62 25.77
C SER A 365 -7.22 19.93 27.20
N THR A 366 -8.13 19.92 28.17
CA THR A 366 -7.81 20.08 29.59
C THR A 366 -6.81 19.04 30.10
N TYR A 367 -6.93 17.78 29.67
CA TYR A 367 -6.09 16.69 30.15
C TYR A 367 -5.01 16.28 29.15
N TYR A 368 -5.25 16.47 27.85
CA TYR A 368 -4.25 16.23 26.81
C TYR A 368 -3.24 17.37 26.72
N GLY A 369 -3.61 18.60 27.13
CA GLY A 369 -2.77 19.80 27.11
C GLY A 369 -2.86 20.60 25.80
N THR A 370 -3.23 19.95 24.69
CA THR A 370 -3.48 20.58 23.38
C THR A 370 -4.79 20.05 22.80
N SER A 371 -5.24 20.59 21.67
CA SER A 371 -6.46 20.08 21.01
C SER A 371 -6.23 18.65 20.48
N PRO A 372 -7.02 17.65 20.91
CA PRO A 372 -6.88 16.26 20.46
C PRO A 372 -7.55 15.98 19.09
N THR A 373 -8.29 16.95 18.56
CA THR A 373 -8.85 16.91 17.20
C THR A 373 -7.86 17.42 16.15
N ALA A 374 -6.84 18.18 16.55
CA ALA A 374 -5.84 18.67 15.63
C ALA A 374 -4.79 17.59 15.33
N LEU A 375 -4.55 17.33 14.04
CA LEU A 375 -3.62 16.27 13.63
C LEU A 375 -2.18 16.68 13.96
N GLY A 376 -1.41 15.75 14.54
CA GLY A 376 0.00 15.96 14.87
C GLY A 376 0.26 16.66 16.21
N ASN A 377 -0.77 17.17 16.88
CA ASN A 377 -0.61 17.83 18.16
C ASN A 377 -0.10 16.87 19.26
N PRO A 378 1.02 17.20 19.93
CA PRO A 378 1.50 16.42 21.04
C PRO A 378 0.65 16.72 22.29
N GLY A 379 0.54 15.73 23.18
CA GLY A 379 -0.12 15.91 24.45
C GLY A 379 0.33 14.90 25.49
N GLY A 380 -0.23 15.03 26.68
CA GLY A 380 0.13 14.23 27.86
C GLY A 380 1.37 14.75 28.60
N ALA A 381 1.61 14.19 29.79
CA ALA A 381 2.74 14.52 30.65
C ALA A 381 3.27 13.25 31.32
N GLN A 382 4.60 13.17 31.48
CA GLN A 382 5.24 12.01 32.13
C GLN A 382 5.03 11.98 33.67
N SER A 383 4.68 13.11 34.28
CA SER A 383 4.57 13.23 35.73
C SER A 383 3.52 14.24 36.16
N SER A 384 3.05 14.13 37.41
CA SER A 384 2.18 15.11 38.07
C SER A 384 2.79 15.54 39.38
N THR A 385 2.84 16.85 39.63
CA THR A 385 3.08 17.36 40.98
C THR A 385 1.78 17.32 41.77
N LEU A 386 1.83 16.84 43.02
CA LEU A 386 0.69 16.82 43.90
C LEU A 386 0.52 18.22 44.53
N VAL A 387 -0.63 18.86 44.30
CA VAL A 387 -1.01 20.10 44.98
C VAL A 387 -2.01 19.81 46.08
N THR A 388 -2.15 20.71 47.04
CA THR A 388 -3.05 20.55 48.21
C THR A 388 -4.48 20.21 47.80
N ALA A 389 -4.96 20.75 46.67
CA ALA A 389 -6.28 20.48 46.12
C ALA A 389 -6.51 19.02 45.67
N ASN A 390 -5.46 18.22 45.48
CA ASN A 390 -5.54 16.81 45.10
C ASN A 390 -5.53 15.85 46.30
N LEU A 391 -5.38 16.35 47.53
CA LEU A 391 -5.41 15.51 48.73
C LEU A 391 -6.86 15.14 49.08
N PRO A 392 -7.14 13.87 49.42
CA PRO A 392 -8.42 13.52 50.04
C PRO A 392 -8.67 14.37 51.28
N PRO A 393 -9.92 14.70 51.63
CA PRO A 393 -10.21 15.36 52.90
C PRO A 393 -9.61 14.57 54.05
N TYR A 394 -8.72 15.20 54.82
CA TYR A 394 -8.09 14.60 55.99
C TYR A 394 -8.07 15.62 57.12
N THR A 395 -8.15 15.11 58.35
CA THR A 395 -8.04 15.92 59.56
C THR A 395 -6.65 15.72 60.14
N PRO A 396 -5.79 16.76 60.18
CA PRO A 396 -4.45 16.64 60.78
C PRO A 396 -4.56 16.19 62.24
N ALA A 397 -3.82 15.15 62.63
CA ALA A 397 -3.73 14.76 64.04
C ALA A 397 -2.60 15.56 64.72
N GLY A 398 -2.95 16.28 65.78
CA GLY A 398 -2.02 17.06 66.59
C GLY A 398 -2.75 17.64 67.79
N SER A 399 -1.99 18.28 68.69
CA SER A 399 -2.56 18.96 69.86
C SER A 399 -2.47 20.46 69.69
N ILE A 400 -3.54 21.16 70.07
CA ILE A 400 -3.46 22.60 70.29
C ILE A 400 -2.94 22.80 71.71
N THR A 401 -1.79 23.46 71.83
CA THR A 401 -1.37 24.00 73.11
C THR A 401 -1.92 25.42 73.20
N ASN A 402 -2.96 25.58 74.01
CA ASN A 402 -3.54 26.90 74.25
C ASN A 402 -2.56 27.79 75.01
N GLY A 403 -2.45 29.05 74.58
CA GLY A 403 -1.78 30.07 75.37
C GLY A 403 -2.47 30.26 76.72
N ALA A 404 -1.72 30.66 77.75
CA ALA A 404 -2.28 30.90 79.08
C ALA A 404 -3.46 31.87 79.00
N ILE A 405 -4.60 31.47 79.59
CA ILE A 405 -5.77 32.33 79.71
C ILE A 405 -5.58 33.18 80.96
N THR A 406 -5.38 34.47 80.77
CA THR A 406 -5.34 35.42 81.88
C THR A 406 -6.72 36.05 81.99
N VAL A 407 -7.40 35.74 83.09
CA VAL A 407 -8.62 36.44 83.47
C VAL A 407 -8.24 37.48 84.50
N VAL A 408 -8.38 38.76 84.15
CA VAL A 408 -8.21 39.85 85.11
C VAL A 408 -9.60 40.16 85.65
N PRO A 409 -9.90 39.85 86.93
CA PRO A 409 -11.14 40.32 87.53
C PRO A 409 -11.10 41.84 87.56
N ALA A 410 -12.15 42.50 87.08
CA ALA A 410 -12.31 43.93 87.24
C ALA A 410 -12.53 44.23 88.73
N GLY A 411 -11.45 44.47 89.46
CA GLY A 411 -11.46 45.13 90.77
C GLY A 411 -12.19 44.40 91.91
N SER A 412 -11.97 43.11 92.14
CA SER A 412 -12.36 42.50 93.42
C SER A 412 -11.28 42.76 94.48
N SER A 413 -11.42 43.87 95.21
CA SER A 413 -10.65 44.11 96.43
C SER A 413 -11.06 43.12 97.52
N PHE A 414 -10.33 42.01 97.65
CA PHE A 414 -10.43 41.17 98.84
C PHE A 414 -9.63 41.85 99.96
N LEU A 415 -10.31 42.59 100.84
CA LEU A 415 -9.71 43.08 102.07
C LEU A 415 -9.60 41.89 103.06
N PRO A 416 -8.40 41.39 103.41
CA PRO A 416 -8.29 40.41 104.47
C PRO A 416 -8.51 41.14 105.80
N ASN A 417 -9.65 40.92 106.46
CA ASN A 417 -9.76 41.32 107.86
C ASN A 417 -9.04 40.27 108.71
N ASN A 418 -7.77 40.56 109.04
CA ASN A 418 -6.91 39.88 110.01
C ASN A 418 -6.73 38.35 109.86
N GLY A 419 -5.63 37.95 109.21
CA GLY A 419 -4.81 36.81 109.66
C GLY A 419 -5.39 35.38 109.58
N GLY A 420 -6.37 35.09 108.72
CA GLY A 420 -6.91 33.73 108.57
C GLY A 420 -7.05 33.30 107.10
N SER A 421 -6.47 32.15 106.75
CA SER A 421 -6.63 31.50 105.44
C SER A 421 -8.08 31.05 105.22
N ILE A 422 -8.77 31.61 104.24
CA ILE A 422 -10.11 31.16 103.84
C ILE A 422 -9.97 30.01 102.83
N ILE A 423 -9.95 28.79 103.34
CA ILE A 423 -10.35 27.61 102.55
C ILE A 423 -11.64 27.11 103.19
N SER A 424 -12.79 27.42 102.60
CA SER A 424 -14.04 26.71 102.91
C SER A 424 -14.96 26.66 101.71
N ASN A 425 -15.15 25.43 101.25
CA ASN A 425 -16.19 24.95 100.36
C ASN A 425 -17.56 25.02 101.07
N SER A 426 -18.18 26.19 101.12
CA SER A 426 -19.62 26.35 101.42
C SER A 426 -20.15 27.67 100.88
N SER A 427 -21.29 27.58 100.19
CA SER A 427 -21.97 28.58 99.37
C SER A 427 -21.91 30.03 99.87
N PRO A 428 -21.44 31.02 99.09
CA PRO A 428 -21.47 32.40 99.53
C PRO A 428 -22.84 33.02 99.26
N SER A 429 -23.54 33.42 100.32
CA SER A 429 -24.60 34.44 100.27
C SER A 429 -23.97 35.77 100.66
N GLY A 430 -23.48 36.50 99.65
CA GLY A 430 -22.94 37.85 99.78
C GLY A 430 -23.17 38.58 98.46
N VAL A 431 -23.83 39.73 98.50
CA VAL A 431 -24.15 40.54 97.31
C VAL A 431 -22.87 41.19 96.80
N PHE A 432 -22.41 40.78 95.61
CA PHE A 432 -21.26 41.35 94.92
C PHE A 432 -21.66 42.66 94.21
N GLY A 433 -21.33 43.81 94.81
CA GLY A 433 -21.57 45.12 94.19
C GLY A 433 -20.41 45.52 93.28
N GLY A 434 -20.58 45.34 91.96
CA GLY A 434 -19.67 45.88 90.94
C GLY A 434 -20.00 45.40 89.53
N SER A 435 -20.57 46.27 88.68
CA SER A 435 -20.73 46.00 87.24
C SER A 435 -19.41 46.26 86.50
N GLY A 436 -18.42 45.41 86.73
CA GLY A 436 -17.16 45.40 85.98
C GLY A 436 -17.19 44.35 84.87
N THR A 437 -16.74 44.69 83.67
CA THR A 437 -16.61 43.72 82.56
C THR A 437 -15.41 42.81 82.81
N LEU A 438 -15.66 41.51 82.98
CA LEU A 438 -14.61 40.49 83.01
C LEU A 438 -13.91 40.45 81.64
N SER A 439 -12.62 40.77 81.61
CA SER A 439 -11.82 40.72 80.40
C SER A 439 -10.88 39.52 80.46
N ALA A 440 -11.09 38.56 79.56
CA ALA A 440 -10.19 37.43 79.37
C ALA A 440 -9.31 37.69 78.14
N SER A 441 -8.00 37.54 78.30
CA SER A 441 -7.05 37.55 77.18
C SER A 441 -6.35 36.20 77.12
N GLN A 442 -6.28 35.63 75.91
CA GLN A 442 -5.54 34.41 75.65
C GLN A 442 -4.30 34.75 74.82
N ALA A 443 -3.13 34.32 75.29
CA ALA A 443 -1.91 34.37 74.47
C ALA A 443 -2.04 33.48 73.22
N THR A 444 -1.22 33.70 72.20
CA THR A 444 -1.30 32.95 70.93
C THR A 444 -1.25 31.44 71.17
N SER A 445 -2.30 30.74 70.74
CA SER A 445 -2.33 29.28 70.76
C SER A 445 -1.51 28.74 69.59
N THR A 446 -0.78 27.65 69.82
CA THR A 446 0.04 26.99 68.78
C THR A 446 -0.47 25.58 68.53
N PHE A 447 -0.53 25.19 67.26
CA PHE A 447 -0.76 23.81 66.88
C PHE A 447 0.59 23.10 66.80
N SER A 448 0.76 22.04 67.58
CA SER A 448 1.93 21.17 67.52
C SER A 448 1.52 19.80 66.97
N GLY A 449 2.14 19.42 65.86
CA GLY A 449 1.96 18.13 65.21
C GLY A 449 3.08 17.89 64.21
N THR A 450 3.40 16.63 63.93
CA THR A 450 4.27 16.26 62.80
C THR A 450 3.54 16.50 61.49
N ALA A 451 4.20 17.06 60.48
CA ALA A 451 3.61 17.15 59.14
C ALA A 451 3.18 15.76 58.66
N GLN A 452 1.87 15.54 58.56
CA GLN A 452 1.28 14.27 58.14
C GLN A 452 0.99 14.32 56.65
N GLY A 453 1.97 13.92 55.83
CA GLY A 453 1.79 13.63 54.41
C GLY A 453 2.75 14.38 53.47
N GLY A 454 3.19 13.66 52.43
CA GLY A 454 3.78 14.16 51.18
C GLY A 454 5.16 14.84 51.26
N ILE A 455 5.95 14.70 50.19
CA ILE A 455 7.15 15.53 49.93
C ILE A 455 6.93 16.51 48.74
N SER A 456 5.69 16.62 48.25
CA SER A 456 5.30 17.37 47.04
C SER A 456 6.13 17.05 45.78
N SER A 457 6.86 15.93 45.77
CA SER A 457 7.58 15.44 44.60
C SER A 457 6.59 14.95 43.55
N ALA A 458 6.92 15.17 42.27
CA ALA A 458 6.09 14.65 41.20
C ALA A 458 6.06 13.11 41.20
N PHE A 459 4.89 12.54 40.96
CA PHE A 459 4.73 11.09 40.75
C PHE A 459 4.61 10.79 39.26
N SER A 460 5.07 9.60 38.86
CA SER A 460 5.05 9.16 37.46
C SER A 460 3.62 8.89 36.99
N ARG A 461 3.29 9.32 35.77
CA ARG A 461 2.07 8.97 35.02
C ARG A 461 2.37 8.02 33.85
N VAL A 462 3.60 7.51 33.74
CA VAL A 462 4.03 6.69 32.60
C VAL A 462 3.46 5.28 32.72
N PRO A 463 2.67 4.79 31.74
CA PRO A 463 2.19 3.41 31.74
C PRO A 463 3.32 2.42 31.45
N PRO A 464 3.21 1.16 31.92
CA PRO A 464 4.14 0.10 31.52
C PRO A 464 4.24 0.00 29.99
N SER A 465 5.44 0.12 29.44
CA SER A 465 5.68 0.18 27.99
C SER A 465 7.05 -0.39 27.62
N LYS A 466 7.20 -0.81 26.36
CA LYS A 466 8.48 -1.22 25.76
C LYS A 466 8.83 -0.26 24.61
N ILE A 467 10.12 0.03 24.47
CA ILE A 467 10.61 0.92 23.41
C ILE A 467 10.69 0.13 22.10
N VAL A 468 10.06 0.66 21.06
CA VAL A 468 10.15 0.19 19.67
C VAL A 468 10.34 1.40 18.76
N ASN A 469 10.89 1.18 17.57
CA ASN A 469 11.03 2.24 16.58
C ASN A 469 9.72 2.40 15.81
N TYR A 470 9.36 3.64 15.48
CA TYR A 470 8.31 3.95 14.52
C TYR A 470 8.94 4.28 13.17
N ALA A 471 8.42 3.70 12.11
CA ALA A 471 8.86 3.96 10.74
C ALA A 471 7.67 4.33 9.86
N ILE A 472 7.84 5.32 8.98
CA ILE A 472 6.82 5.81 8.06
C ILE A 472 7.19 5.46 6.63
N ARG A 473 6.20 5.04 5.85
CA ARG A 473 6.38 4.67 4.44
C ARG A 473 6.61 5.89 3.56
N LEU A 474 7.71 5.90 2.81
CA LEU A 474 8.13 7.03 1.96
C LEU A 474 7.63 6.95 0.52
N THR A 475 7.64 5.76 -0.07
CA THR A 475 7.36 5.54 -1.50
C THR A 475 6.32 4.43 -1.72
N PRO A 476 5.58 4.46 -2.84
CA PRO A 476 4.54 3.48 -3.18
C PRO A 476 4.98 2.02 -3.23
#